data_AF-A0ABD7MP04-F1
#
_entry.id   AF-A0ABD7MP04-F1
#
_cell.length_a   1.000
_cell.length_b   1.000
_cell.length_c   1.000
_cell.angle_alpha   90.00
_cell.angle_beta   90.00
_cell.angle_gamma   90.00
#
_symmetry.space_group_name_H-M   'P 1'
#
loop_
_entity.id
_entity.type
_entity.pdbx_description
1 polymer ?
#
loop_
_entity_poly.entity_id
_entity_poly.type
_entity_poly.pdbx_seq_one_letter_code
_entity_poly.pdbx_strand_id
1 'polypeptide(L)'
;MQPSPAMQALIEQIYHTFRRYRVPQKFVVCCEYCLSQQEQKALRSTSLRAIPYSLINAWNSSPGPDPQNSDEVRYFLPRLLEFVAQGHFDNIHVVFSLRRINLANKENWRADERAILGNDSNLLIVFYVQIMPDDFVMQLHRF
;
A
#
# COMPACT_ATOMS: atom_id res chain seq x y z
N MET A 1 8.07 12.25 -6.82
CA MET A 1 7.84 13.53 -6.11
C MET A 1 8.48 13.43 -4.72
N GLN A 2 9.05 14.51 -4.19
CA GLN A 2 9.55 14.50 -2.80
C GLN A 2 8.38 14.75 -1.84
N PRO A 3 8.11 13.85 -0.87
CA PRO A 3 7.01 14.06 0.09
C PRO A 3 7.26 15.29 0.97
N SER A 4 6.20 16.03 1.30
CA SER A 4 6.28 17.15 2.26
C SER A 4 6.68 16.66 3.66
N PRO A 5 7.21 17.51 4.54
CA PRO A 5 7.55 17.11 5.91
C PRO A 5 6.38 16.50 6.69
N ALA A 6 5.16 17.01 6.50
CA ALA A 6 3.96 16.44 7.09
C ALA A 6 3.67 15.03 6.56
N MET A 7 3.85 14.82 5.25
CA MET A 7 3.68 13.50 4.63
C MET A 7 4.75 12.51 5.10
N GLN A 8 6.00 12.96 5.28
CA GLN A 8 7.07 12.14 5.87
C GLN A 8 6.74 11.73 7.31
N ALA A 9 6.27 12.67 8.14
CA ALA A 9 5.85 12.37 9.50
C ALA A 9 4.70 11.35 9.55
N LEU A 10 3.73 11.45 8.63
CA LEU A 10 2.66 10.49 8.50
C LEU A 10 3.19 9.09 8.10
N ILE A 11 4.11 9.01 7.13
CA ILE A 11 4.77 7.76 6.73
C ILE A 11 5.46 7.12 7.94
N GLU A 12 6.22 7.91 8.72
CA GLU A 12 6.89 7.41 9.92
C GLU A 12 5.90 6.91 10.98
N GLN A 13 4.78 7.60 11.18
CA GLN A 13 3.71 7.16 12.06
C GLN A 13 3.08 5.83 11.60
N ILE A 14 2.87 5.67 10.29
CA ILE A 14 2.36 4.42 9.71
C ILE A 14 3.35 3.28 9.97
N TYR A 15 4.64 3.47 9.66
CA TYR A 15 5.67 2.49 9.96
C TYR A 15 5.70 2.13 11.46
N HIS A 16 5.61 3.11 12.35
CA HIS A 16 5.57 2.89 13.78
C HIS A 16 4.35 2.06 14.22
N THR A 17 3.17 2.34 13.66
CA THR A 17 1.91 1.68 14.01
C THR A 17 1.93 0.20 13.62
N PHE A 18 2.44 -0.10 12.43
CA PHE A 18 2.45 -1.44 11.83
C PHE A 18 3.73 -2.25 12.08
N ARG A 19 4.77 -1.69 12.74
CA ARG A 19 6.04 -2.39 13.05
C ARG A 19 5.90 -3.70 13.83
N ARG A 20 4.76 -3.91 14.48
CA ARG A 20 4.44 -5.12 15.26
C ARG A 20 4.26 -6.37 14.40
N TYR A 21 3.93 -6.18 13.12
CA TYR A 21 3.65 -7.27 12.20
C TYR A 21 4.96 -7.85 11.67
N ARG A 22 5.09 -9.17 11.77
CA ARG A 22 6.25 -9.89 11.26
C ARG A 22 6.07 -10.18 9.77
N VAL A 23 7.18 -10.39 9.10
CA VAL A 23 7.20 -10.82 7.70
C VAL A 23 6.36 -12.10 7.51
N PRO A 24 5.43 -12.13 6.54
CA PRO A 24 4.65 -13.32 6.24
C PRO A 24 5.55 -14.50 5.86
N GLN A 25 5.33 -15.65 6.49
CA GLN A 25 6.11 -16.86 6.19
C GLN A 25 5.71 -17.50 4.85
N LYS A 26 4.48 -17.25 4.42
CA LYS A 26 3.91 -17.70 3.14
C LYS A 26 3.09 -16.55 2.57
N PHE A 27 3.06 -16.43 1.25
CA PHE A 27 2.18 -15.50 0.53
C PHE A 27 1.07 -16.29 -0.13
N VAL A 28 -0.17 -15.81 0.01
CA VAL A 28 -1.33 -16.40 -0.65
C VAL A 28 -1.45 -15.81 -2.05
N VAL A 29 -0.98 -16.57 -3.03
CA VAL A 29 -0.94 -16.18 -4.44
C VAL A 29 -1.63 -17.23 -5.31
N CYS A 30 -2.25 -16.79 -6.41
CA CYS A 30 -2.98 -17.68 -7.32
C CYS A 30 -2.09 -18.80 -7.88
N CYS A 31 -0.88 -18.47 -8.34
CA CYS A 31 0.11 -19.42 -8.84
C CYS A 31 1.52 -18.82 -8.84
N GLU A 32 2.53 -19.63 -9.12
CA GLU A 32 3.94 -19.18 -9.16
C GLU A 32 4.26 -18.21 -10.31
N TYR A 33 3.42 -18.15 -11.34
CA TYR A 33 3.55 -17.15 -12.41
C TYR A 33 3.08 -15.75 -11.97
N CYS A 34 2.22 -15.68 -10.95
CA CYS A 34 1.73 -14.42 -10.40
C CYS A 34 2.71 -13.80 -9.41
N LEU A 35 3.45 -14.63 -8.68
CA LEU A 35 4.54 -14.22 -7.79
C LEU A 35 5.50 -15.42 -7.63
N SER A 36 6.66 -15.33 -8.26
CA SER A 36 7.61 -16.44 -8.32
C SER A 36 8.17 -16.82 -6.95
N GLN A 37 8.64 -18.06 -6.81
CA GLN A 37 9.29 -18.49 -5.57
C GLN A 37 10.52 -17.64 -5.21
N GLN A 38 11.21 -17.10 -6.22
CA GLN A 38 12.33 -16.18 -6.01
C GLN A 38 11.88 -14.84 -5.44
N GLU A 39 10.82 -14.24 -5.99
CA GLU A 39 10.25 -12.99 -5.46
C GLU A 39 9.68 -13.17 -4.06
N GLN A 40 8.97 -14.28 -3.82
CA GLN A 40 8.48 -14.62 -2.49
C GLN A 40 9.64 -14.79 -1.49
N LYS A 41 10.73 -15.45 -1.88
CA LYS A 41 11.92 -15.57 -1.04
C LYS A 41 12.54 -14.20 -0.78
N ALA A 42 12.67 -13.36 -1.79
CA ALA A 42 13.21 -12.02 -1.68
C ALA A 42 12.37 -11.14 -0.74
N LEU A 43 11.03 -11.19 -0.84
CA LEU A 43 10.11 -10.48 0.06
C LEU A 43 10.28 -10.93 1.52
N ARG A 44 10.55 -12.22 1.74
CA ARG A 44 10.81 -12.76 3.09
C ARG A 44 12.16 -12.35 3.66
N SER A 45 13.18 -12.23 2.82
CA SER A 45 14.55 -11.95 3.27
C SER A 45 14.91 -10.47 3.31
N THR A 46 14.06 -9.60 2.75
CA THR A 46 14.32 -8.15 2.69
C THR A 46 13.58 -7.44 3.81
N SER A 47 14.28 -6.53 4.51
CA SER A 47 13.63 -5.69 5.51
C SER A 47 12.59 -4.77 4.85
N LEU A 48 11.46 -4.53 5.51
CA LEU A 48 10.29 -3.84 4.91
C LEU A 48 10.65 -2.53 4.18
N ARG A 49 11.49 -1.68 4.78
CA ARG A 49 11.93 -0.41 4.16
C ARG A 49 12.91 -0.58 3.00
N ALA A 50 13.64 -1.69 2.96
CA ALA A 50 14.58 -1.99 1.89
C ALA A 50 13.94 -2.67 0.68
N ILE A 51 12.65 -3.05 0.75
CA ILE A 51 11.95 -3.70 -0.36
C ILE A 51 11.90 -2.74 -1.56
N PRO A 52 12.48 -3.09 -2.71
CA PRO A 52 12.47 -2.23 -3.89
C PRO A 52 11.08 -2.16 -4.52
N TYR A 53 10.85 -1.10 -5.32
CA TYR A 53 9.59 -0.87 -6.02
C TYR A 53 9.13 -2.09 -6.82
N SER A 54 10.02 -2.67 -7.63
CA SER A 54 9.70 -3.82 -8.49
C SER A 54 9.15 -5.00 -7.69
N LEU A 55 9.74 -5.27 -6.52
CA LEU A 55 9.40 -6.42 -5.70
C LEU A 55 8.09 -6.24 -4.93
N ILE A 56 7.85 -5.05 -4.35
CA ILE A 56 6.55 -4.77 -3.72
C ILE A 56 5.44 -4.70 -4.76
N ASN A 57 5.75 -4.19 -5.96
CA ASN A 57 4.79 -4.10 -7.05
C ASN A 57 4.40 -5.47 -7.59
N ALA A 58 5.35 -6.40 -7.71
CA ALA A 58 5.06 -7.79 -8.09
C ALA A 58 4.04 -8.42 -7.14
N TRP A 59 4.21 -8.24 -5.82
CA TRP A 59 3.19 -8.65 -4.86
C TRP A 59 1.89 -7.87 -5.05
N ASN A 60 1.93 -6.53 -5.11
CA ASN A 60 0.73 -5.69 -5.20
C ASN A 60 -0.18 -6.06 -6.39
N SER A 61 0.43 -6.27 -7.56
CA SER A 61 -0.23 -6.60 -8.83
C SER A 61 -0.59 -8.09 -8.98
N SER A 62 -0.09 -8.97 -8.12
CA SER A 62 -0.43 -10.40 -8.18
C SER A 62 -1.91 -10.63 -7.85
N PRO A 63 -2.60 -11.59 -8.48
CA PRO A 63 -3.90 -12.06 -8.00
C PRO A 63 -3.79 -12.67 -6.59
N GLY A 64 -4.58 -12.14 -5.65
CA GLY A 64 -4.70 -12.65 -4.28
C GLY A 64 -6.07 -13.28 -3.99
N PRO A 65 -6.23 -13.85 -2.80
CA PRO A 65 -7.50 -14.41 -2.34
C PRO A 65 -8.55 -13.31 -2.11
N ASP A 66 -9.82 -13.71 -2.12
CA ASP A 66 -10.95 -12.87 -1.69
C ASP A 66 -11.66 -13.57 -0.52
N PRO A 67 -11.61 -13.03 0.72
CA PRO A 67 -10.98 -11.77 1.10
C PRO A 67 -9.44 -11.83 1.12
N GLN A 68 -8.81 -10.66 1.01
CA GLN A 68 -7.35 -10.53 1.03
C GLN A 68 -6.77 -10.93 2.40
N ASN A 69 -5.61 -11.60 2.39
CA ASN A 69 -4.90 -11.93 3.61
C ASN A 69 -4.51 -10.65 4.37
N SER A 70 -5.06 -10.49 5.57
CA SER A 70 -4.92 -9.26 6.35
C SER A 70 -3.52 -9.08 6.93
N ASP A 71 -2.81 -10.15 7.23
CA ASP A 71 -1.45 -10.08 7.79
C ASP A 71 -0.44 -9.64 6.73
N GLU A 72 -0.60 -10.11 5.49
CA GLU A 72 0.20 -9.61 4.36
C GLU A 72 -0.05 -8.12 4.14
N VAL A 73 -1.32 -7.69 4.13
CA VAL A 73 -1.68 -6.27 3.95
C VAL A 73 -1.12 -5.42 5.07
N ARG A 74 -1.30 -5.81 6.33
CA ARG A 74 -0.76 -5.06 7.49
C ARG A 74 0.76 -4.95 7.45
N TYR A 75 1.46 -6.00 7.04
CA TYR A 75 2.91 -5.98 6.93
C TYR A 75 3.39 -5.04 5.82
N PHE A 76 2.77 -5.09 4.64
CA PHE A 76 3.21 -4.30 3.48
C PHE A 76 2.63 -2.89 3.40
N LEU A 77 1.57 -2.58 4.15
CA LEU A 77 0.87 -1.30 4.11
C LEU A 77 1.81 -0.08 4.24
N PRO A 78 2.78 -0.04 5.18
CA PRO A 78 3.66 1.12 5.29
C PRO A 78 4.50 1.36 4.03
N ARG A 79 5.01 0.28 3.43
CA ARG A 79 5.85 0.37 2.23
C ARG A 79 5.05 0.74 0.99
N LEU A 80 3.82 0.23 0.87
CA LEU A 80 2.90 0.65 -0.19
C LEU A 80 2.61 2.15 -0.07
N LEU A 81 2.14 2.62 1.09
CA LEU A 81 1.78 4.02 1.29
C LEU A 81 2.96 4.98 1.12
N GLU A 82 4.18 4.55 1.46
CA GLU A 82 5.40 5.31 1.19
C GLU A 82 5.64 5.49 -0.33
N PHE A 83 5.55 4.42 -1.11
CA PHE A 83 5.73 4.52 -2.57
C PHE A 83 4.62 5.32 -3.24
N VAL A 84 3.39 5.18 -2.74
CA VAL A 84 2.27 6.00 -3.17
C VAL A 84 2.59 7.48 -2.82
N ALA A 85 2.93 7.82 -1.59
CA ALA A 85 3.26 9.18 -1.17
C ALA A 85 4.43 9.83 -1.95
N GLN A 86 5.40 9.03 -2.37
CA GLN A 86 6.54 9.50 -3.17
C GLN A 86 6.22 9.61 -4.67
N GLY A 87 5.01 9.23 -5.11
CA GLY A 87 4.61 9.26 -6.52
C GLY A 87 5.35 8.26 -7.40
N HIS A 88 5.76 7.11 -6.85
CA HIS A 88 6.43 6.05 -7.64
C HIS A 88 5.44 5.15 -8.38
N PHE A 89 4.23 4.97 -7.84
CA PHE A 89 3.18 4.22 -8.51
C PHE A 89 2.46 5.11 -9.52
N ASP A 90 2.22 4.56 -10.71
CA ASP A 90 1.20 5.09 -11.61
C ASP A 90 -0.21 4.87 -11.04
N ASN A 91 -1.22 5.48 -11.70
CA ASN A 91 -2.60 5.41 -11.25
C ASN A 91 -3.13 3.97 -11.10
N ILE A 92 -2.68 3.04 -11.94
CA ILE A 92 -3.14 1.64 -11.91
C ILE A 92 -2.61 0.94 -10.65
N HIS A 93 -1.33 1.10 -10.34
CA HIS A 93 -0.71 0.45 -9.20
C HIS A 93 -1.14 1.09 -7.86
N VAL A 94 -1.49 2.37 -7.85
CA VAL A 94 -2.20 3.00 -6.72
C VAL A 94 -3.55 2.30 -6.50
N VAL A 95 -4.34 2.10 -7.56
CA VAL A 95 -5.63 1.40 -7.47
C VAL A 95 -5.47 -0.03 -6.94
N PHE A 96 -4.45 -0.77 -7.39
CA PHE A 96 -4.18 -2.11 -6.84
C PHE A 96 -3.85 -2.08 -5.35
N SER A 97 -3.06 -1.10 -4.90
CA SER A 97 -2.76 -0.90 -3.48
C SER A 97 -4.04 -0.67 -2.67
N LEU A 98 -4.92 0.21 -3.16
CA LEU A 98 -6.21 0.50 -2.52
C LEU A 98 -7.12 -0.73 -2.51
N ARG A 99 -7.14 -1.52 -3.59
CA ARG A 99 -7.91 -2.77 -3.66
C ARG A 99 -7.45 -3.77 -2.61
N ARG A 100 -6.14 -3.96 -2.43
CA ARG A 100 -5.58 -4.85 -1.39
C ARG A 100 -6.03 -4.43 0.01
N ILE A 101 -5.97 -3.13 0.30
CA ILE A 101 -6.39 -2.57 1.60
C ILE A 101 -7.89 -2.75 1.80
N ASN A 102 -8.70 -2.48 0.76
CA ASN A 102 -10.15 -2.56 0.85
C ASN A 102 -10.65 -3.99 1.06
N LEU A 103 -10.08 -4.96 0.34
CA LEU A 103 -10.46 -6.38 0.41
C LEU A 103 -9.90 -7.13 1.63
N ALA A 104 -9.00 -6.53 2.41
CA ALA A 104 -8.55 -7.13 3.65
C ALA A 104 -9.68 -7.16 4.67
N ASN A 105 -9.87 -8.29 5.36
CA ASN A 105 -10.78 -8.38 6.50
C ASN A 105 -10.28 -7.45 7.63
N LYS A 106 -11.12 -6.49 8.03
CA LYS A 106 -10.78 -5.47 9.04
C LYS A 106 -11.29 -5.77 10.45
N GLU A 107 -11.98 -6.89 10.66
CA GLU A 107 -12.61 -7.25 11.94
C GLU A 107 -11.62 -7.23 13.10
N ASN A 108 -10.42 -7.78 12.89
CA ASN A 108 -9.39 -7.89 13.91
C ASN A 108 -8.38 -6.73 13.90
N TRP A 109 -8.66 -5.62 13.22
CA TRP A 109 -7.76 -4.48 13.18
C TRP A 109 -7.85 -3.66 14.46
N ARG A 110 -6.69 -3.26 14.97
CA ARG A 110 -6.59 -2.50 16.20
C ARG A 110 -7.13 -1.08 16.00
N ALA A 111 -7.50 -0.41 17.09
CA ALA A 111 -8.10 0.92 17.01
C ALA A 111 -7.15 1.96 16.40
N ASP A 112 -5.85 1.90 16.70
CA ASP A 112 -4.82 2.76 16.12
C ASP A 112 -4.60 2.48 14.61
N GLU A 113 -4.65 1.21 14.19
CA GLU A 113 -4.60 0.84 12.77
C GLU A 113 -5.83 1.34 12.01
N ARG A 114 -7.01 1.20 12.62
CA ARG A 114 -8.26 1.76 12.08
C ARG A 114 -8.25 3.27 12.07
N ALA A 115 -7.61 3.94 13.02
CA ALA A 115 -7.46 5.40 13.00
C ALA A 115 -6.58 5.88 11.84
N ILE A 116 -5.53 5.13 11.50
CA ILE A 116 -4.70 5.41 10.32
C ILE A 116 -5.50 5.30 9.02
N LEU A 117 -6.36 4.29 8.89
CA LEU A 117 -7.18 4.07 7.69
C LEU A 117 -8.52 4.82 7.68
N GLY A 118 -9.08 5.13 8.84
CA GLY A 118 -10.43 5.67 9.02
C GLY A 118 -10.48 7.16 9.29
N ASN A 119 -9.33 7.83 9.41
CA ASN A 119 -9.28 9.25 9.08
C ASN A 119 -9.46 9.34 7.56
N ASP A 120 -10.68 9.59 7.11
CA ASP A 120 -10.99 9.88 5.71
C ASP A 120 -10.00 10.89 5.11
N SER A 121 -9.44 11.79 5.94
CA SER A 121 -8.40 12.76 5.59
C SER A 121 -7.00 12.18 5.29
N ASN A 122 -6.58 11.05 5.87
CA ASN A 122 -5.22 10.51 5.70
C ASN A 122 -5.10 9.62 4.46
N LEU A 123 -6.16 8.90 4.10
CA LEU A 123 -6.28 8.34 2.76
C LEU A 123 -6.52 9.49 1.76
N LEU A 124 -7.35 10.49 2.05
CA LEU A 124 -7.48 11.67 1.19
C LEU A 124 -6.14 12.41 0.94
N ILE A 125 -5.18 12.47 1.87
CA ILE A 125 -3.84 13.06 1.63
C ILE A 125 -3.07 12.29 0.54
N VAL A 126 -3.22 10.97 0.51
CA VAL A 126 -2.66 10.11 -0.54
C VAL A 126 -3.43 10.30 -1.86
N PHE A 127 -4.74 10.58 -1.80
CA PHE A 127 -5.58 10.82 -2.97
C PHE A 127 -5.44 12.24 -3.54
N TYR A 128 -5.19 13.26 -2.71
CA TYR A 128 -5.09 14.67 -3.13
C TYR A 128 -3.80 14.95 -3.90
N VAL A 129 -2.73 14.20 -3.63
CA VAL A 129 -1.42 14.38 -4.29
C VAL A 129 -1.28 13.52 -5.57
N GLN A 130 -2.18 12.57 -5.82
CA GLN A 130 -2.09 11.66 -6.98
C GLN A 130 -3.31 11.60 -7.90
N ILE A 131 -4.53 11.87 -7.42
CA ILE A 131 -5.75 11.64 -8.22
C ILE A 131 -6.29 12.92 -8.86
N MET A 132 -5.89 14.11 -8.38
CA MET A 132 -6.10 15.37 -9.12
C MET A 132 -4.77 15.93 -9.64
N PRO A 133 -4.33 15.55 -10.84
CA PRO A 133 -3.64 16.50 -11.71
C PRO A 133 -4.60 17.68 -11.96
N ASP A 134 -4.07 18.90 -12.10
CA ASP A 134 -4.84 20.11 -12.45
C ASP A 134 -5.76 19.89 -13.68
N ASP A 135 -5.44 18.91 -14.54
CA ASP A 135 -6.21 18.52 -15.72
C ASP A 135 -7.58 17.88 -15.43
N PHE A 136 -7.78 17.24 -14.27
CA PHE A 136 -9.11 16.75 -13.87
C PHE A 136 -9.98 17.82 -13.19
N VAL A 137 -9.38 18.90 -12.65
CA VAL A 137 -10.12 20.07 -12.15
C VAL A 137 -10.68 20.89 -13.32
N MET A 138 -9.92 21.00 -14.41
CA MET A 138 -10.34 21.82 -15.56
C MET A 138 -11.44 21.18 -16.43
N GLN A 139 -11.69 19.87 -16.32
CA GLN A 139 -12.75 19.20 -17.12
C GLN A 139 -14.15 19.27 -16.50
N LEU A 140 -14.29 19.59 -15.21
CA LEU A 140 -15.61 19.80 -14.59
C LEU A 140 -16.17 21.23 -14.77
N HIS A 141 -15.37 22.15 -15.34
CA HIS A 141 -15.78 23.54 -15.64
C HIS A 141 -16.04 23.81 -17.13
N ARG A 142 -15.98 22.79 -18.00
CA ARG A 142 -16.40 22.93 -19.41
C ARG A 142 -17.44 21.88 -19.74
N PHE A 143 -18.69 22.35 -19.73
CA PHE A 143 -19.88 21.97 -20.52
C PHE A 143 -19.77 20.76 -21.44
#